data_AF-A0A9D9NP23-F1
#
_entry.id   AF-A0A9D9NP23-F1
#
_cell.length_a   1.000
_cell.length_b   1.000
_cell.length_c   1.000
_cell.angle_alpha   90.00
_cell.angle_beta   90.00
_cell.angle_gamma   90.00
#
_symmetry.space_group_name_H-M   'P 1'
#
loop_
_entity.id
_entity.type
_entity.pdbx_description
1 polymer ?
#
loop_
_entity_poly.entity_id
_entity_poly.type
_entity_poly.pdbx_seq_one_letter_code
_entity_poly.pdbx_strand_id
1 'polypeptide(L)'
;MKPHYVVGLGEVLWDVLPGGKKLGGAPANFAFHVSGLGLDGIALSAVGRDGLGQETMRALDEKRLAYSLQLSDRPTSTVQVSLDGAGVPQYDIVEGVAWDDLKYDDAFARIASECACVCFGTLAQRSAASRSCIRA
;
A
#
# COMPACT_ATOMS: atom_id res chain seq x y z
N MET A 1 17.75 18.85 -5.34
CA MET A 1 17.84 18.33 -3.95
C MET A 1 18.48 16.95 -3.98
N LYS A 2 19.08 16.47 -2.88
CA LYS A 2 19.54 15.07 -2.83
C LYS A 2 18.32 14.15 -2.61
N PRO A 3 18.23 13.02 -3.32
CA PRO A 3 17.19 12.03 -3.05
C PRO A 3 17.33 11.52 -1.63
N HIS A 4 16.21 11.36 -0.93
CA HIS A 4 16.18 10.99 0.49
C HIS A 4 15.07 9.99 0.83
N TYR A 5 14.04 9.83 -0.03
CA TYR A 5 12.96 8.89 0.26
C TYR A 5 13.37 7.43 0.06
N VAL A 6 12.92 6.58 0.97
CA VAL A 6 12.92 5.12 0.85
C VAL A 6 11.47 4.67 0.69
N VAL A 7 11.08 4.31 -0.53
CA VAL A 7 9.69 4.17 -0.93
C VAL A 7 9.24 2.71 -0.83
N GLY A 8 8.15 2.47 -0.12
CA GLY A 8 7.34 1.26 -0.25
C GLY A 8 6.22 1.49 -1.25
N LEU A 9 6.31 0.91 -2.44
CA LEU A 9 5.34 1.09 -3.53
C LEU A 9 4.53 -0.18 -3.80
N GLY A 10 3.21 -0.09 -3.67
CA GLY A 10 2.31 -1.19 -4.04
C GLY A 10 1.03 -1.20 -3.22
N GLU A 11 0.58 -2.37 -2.78
CA GLU A 11 -0.69 -2.53 -2.07
C GLU A 11 -0.67 -1.98 -0.63
N VAL A 12 -1.78 -1.37 -0.24
CA VAL A 12 -2.21 -1.18 1.14
C VAL A 12 -3.62 -1.73 1.27
N LEU A 13 -3.85 -2.58 2.27
CA LEU A 13 -5.09 -3.35 2.37
C LEU A 13 -5.42 -3.69 3.82
N TRP A 14 -6.65 -4.14 4.06
CA TRP A 14 -7.08 -4.63 5.35
C TRP A 14 -7.18 -6.16 5.34
N ASP A 15 -6.34 -6.82 6.14
CA ASP A 15 -6.49 -8.24 6.43
C ASP A 15 -7.66 -8.42 7.39
N VAL A 16 -8.75 -9.01 6.92
CA VAL A 16 -9.97 -9.26 7.69
C VAL A 16 -9.88 -10.65 8.30
N LEU A 17 -9.60 -10.72 9.60
CA LEU A 17 -9.55 -11.95 10.38
C LEU A 17 -10.86 -12.12 11.17
N PRO A 18 -11.17 -13.34 11.66
CA PRO A 18 -12.37 -13.57 12.50
C PRO A 18 -12.44 -12.66 13.75
N GLY A 19 -11.28 -12.29 14.31
CA GLY A 19 -11.17 -11.43 15.50
C GLY A 19 -11.12 -9.93 15.21
N GLY A 20 -11.25 -9.51 13.94
CA GLY A 20 -11.16 -8.13 13.51
C GLY A 20 -10.17 -7.92 12.38
N LYS A 21 -10.13 -6.69 11.85
CA LYS A 21 -9.25 -6.32 10.73
C LYS A 21 -7.93 -5.73 11.19
N LYS A 22 -6.86 -5.98 10.44
CA LYS A 22 -5.53 -5.37 10.63
C LYS A 22 -5.05 -4.74 9.34
N LEU A 23 -4.37 -3.60 9.44
CA LEU A 23 -3.76 -2.96 8.28
C LEU A 23 -2.57 -3.82 7.81
N GLY A 24 -2.59 -4.17 6.54
CA GLY A 24 -1.57 -4.96 5.86
C GLY A 24 -1.03 -4.26 4.60
N GLY A 25 -0.16 -4.97 3.89
CA GLY A 25 0.56 -4.49 2.71
C GLY A 25 2.08 -4.52 2.94
N ALA A 26 2.79 -5.36 2.19
CA ALA A 26 4.23 -5.49 2.32
C ALA A 26 4.98 -4.17 2.05
N PRO A 27 4.59 -3.35 1.06
CA PRO A 27 5.20 -2.04 0.82
C PRO A 27 5.07 -1.07 1.99
N ALA A 28 3.88 -0.97 2.59
CA ALA A 28 3.66 -0.10 3.76
C ALA A 28 4.47 -0.58 4.97
N ASN A 29 4.56 -1.90 5.18
CA ASN A 29 5.39 -2.48 6.24
C ASN A 29 6.89 -2.20 6.03
N PHE A 30 7.39 -2.29 4.80
CA PHE A 30 8.76 -1.92 4.47
C PHE A 30 9.04 -0.46 4.83
N ALA A 31 8.19 0.46 4.36
CA ALA A 31 8.31 1.89 4.64
C ALA A 31 8.25 2.20 6.15
N PHE A 32 7.41 1.50 6.90
CA PHE A 32 7.34 1.59 8.36
C PHE A 32 8.66 1.19 9.03
N HIS A 33 9.24 0.04 8.65
CA HIS A 33 10.46 -0.45 9.30
C HIS A 33 11.69 0.39 8.98
N VAL A 34 11.86 0.85 7.73
CA VAL A 34 12.97 1.75 7.39
C VAL A 34 12.84 3.11 8.09
N SER A 35 11.61 3.59 8.31
CA SER A 35 11.36 4.79 9.13
C SER A 35 11.81 4.60 10.58
N GLY A 36 11.53 3.44 11.16
CA GLY A 36 11.99 3.08 12.51
C GLY A 36 13.52 2.98 12.62
N LEU A 37 14.23 2.80 11.50
CA LEU A 37 15.70 2.81 11.42
C LEU A 37 16.28 4.21 11.18
N GLY A 38 15.45 5.25 11.14
CA GLY A 38 15.87 6.64 10.97
C GLY A 38 16.02 7.10 9.52
N LEU A 39 15.46 6.35 8.56
CA LEU A 39 15.39 6.76 7.14
C LEU A 39 14.06 7.44 6.83
N ASP A 40 14.00 8.23 5.76
CA ASP A 40 12.75 8.89 5.32
C ASP A 40 11.88 7.90 4.54
N GLY A 41 11.27 6.96 5.26
CA GLY A 41 10.37 5.94 4.70
C GLY A 41 9.00 6.52 4.31
N ILE A 42 8.51 6.19 3.12
CA ILE A 42 7.18 6.62 2.65
C ILE A 42 6.43 5.49 1.95
N ALA A 43 5.15 5.32 2.27
CA ALA A 43 4.26 4.40 1.57
C ALA A 43 3.55 5.10 0.39
N LEU A 44 3.68 4.54 -0.82
CA LEU A 44 3.07 5.06 -2.04
C LEU A 44 2.04 4.03 -2.56
N SER A 45 0.76 4.39 -2.55
CA SER A 45 -0.34 3.47 -2.89
C SER A 45 -1.63 4.23 -3.28
N ALA A 46 -2.77 3.53 -3.33
CA ALA A 46 -4.08 4.10 -3.54
C ALA A 46 -5.14 3.46 -2.62
N VAL A 47 -6.12 4.27 -2.23
CA VAL A 47 -7.29 3.86 -1.44
C VAL A 47 -8.58 4.39 -2.08
N GLY A 48 -9.70 3.76 -1.76
CA GLY A 48 -11.01 4.22 -2.21
C GLY A 48 -11.46 5.47 -1.47
N ARG A 49 -12.33 6.25 -2.11
CA ARG A 49 -13.10 7.34 -1.48
C ARG A 49 -14.22 6.78 -0.59
N ASP A 50 -13.84 5.93 0.36
CA ASP A 50 -14.75 5.19 1.22
C ASP A 50 -14.29 5.22 2.70
N GLY A 51 -15.10 4.63 3.57
CA GLY A 51 -14.81 4.57 5.00
C GLY A 51 -13.50 3.82 5.30
N LEU A 52 -13.21 2.73 4.57
CA LEU A 52 -11.98 1.97 4.76
C LEU A 52 -10.74 2.76 4.34
N GLY A 53 -10.84 3.61 3.32
CA GLY A 53 -9.75 4.50 2.90
C GLY A 53 -9.44 5.54 3.97
N GLN A 54 -10.49 6.10 4.61
CA GLN A 54 -10.30 6.98 5.76
C GLN A 54 -9.68 6.25 6.96
N GLU A 55 -10.10 5.02 7.23
CA GLU A 55 -9.50 4.20 8.28
C GLU A 55 -8.04 3.86 7.98
N THR A 56 -7.69 3.59 6.71
CA THR A 56 -6.30 3.36 6.29
C THR A 56 -5.43 4.57 6.59
N MET A 57 -5.86 5.78 6.22
CA MET A 57 -5.11 7.01 6.52
C MET A 57 -4.90 7.20 8.02
N ARG A 58 -5.97 7.04 8.83
CA ARG A 58 -5.85 7.12 10.30
C ARG A 58 -4.87 6.11 10.88
N ALA A 59 -4.91 4.87 10.39
CA ALA A 59 -4.01 3.81 10.87
C ALA A 59 -2.54 4.08 10.50
N LEU A 60 -2.27 4.71 9.35
CA LEU A 60 -0.93 5.14 8.97
C LEU A 60 -0.47 6.34 9.82
N ASP A 61 -1.35 7.30 10.09
CA ASP A 61 -1.09 8.45 10.97
C ASP A 61 -0.76 8.01 12.41
N GLU A 62 -1.55 7.07 12.96
CA GLU A 62 -1.30 6.48 14.30
C GLU A 62 0.06 5.80 14.39
N LYS A 63 0.49 5.15 13.28
CA LYS A 63 1.83 4.55 13.15
C LYS A 63 2.93 5.57 12.87
N ARG A 64 2.59 6.84 12.64
CA ARG A 64 3.49 7.93 12.21
C ARG A 64 4.28 7.56 10.95
N LEU A 65 3.66 6.82 10.04
CA LEU A 65 4.25 6.46 8.76
C LEU A 65 3.87 7.52 7.73
N ALA A 66 4.85 8.15 7.08
CA ALA A 66 4.58 9.03 5.95
C ALA A 66 3.97 8.24 4.79
N TYR A 67 3.02 8.84 4.10
CA TYR A 67 2.37 8.21 2.95
C TYR A 67 1.99 9.23 1.88
N SER A 68 1.81 8.72 0.66
CA SER A 68 1.13 9.41 -0.43
C SER A 68 0.14 8.42 -1.04
N LEU A 69 -1.15 8.65 -0.76
CA LEU A 69 -2.24 7.78 -1.19
C LEU A 69 -3.10 8.49 -2.22
N GLN A 70 -3.25 7.89 -3.40
CA GLN A 70 -4.21 8.34 -4.39
C GLN A 70 -5.63 7.97 -3.95
N LEU A 71 -6.58 8.87 -4.19
CA LEU A 71 -7.99 8.63 -3.94
C LEU A 71 -8.67 8.14 -5.22
N SER A 72 -9.19 6.92 -5.16
CA SER A 72 -9.84 6.23 -6.28
C SER A 72 -11.35 6.12 -6.08
N ASP A 73 -12.10 6.00 -7.17
CA ASP A 73 -13.51 5.60 -7.14
C ASP A 73 -13.68 4.08 -6.98
N ARG A 74 -12.58 3.32 -7.08
CA ARG A 74 -12.52 1.89 -6.74
C ARG A 74 -12.46 1.70 -5.23
N PRO A 75 -12.99 0.59 -4.69
CA PRO A 75 -13.00 0.37 -3.26
C PRO A 75 -11.59 0.20 -2.68
N THR A 76 -11.42 0.60 -1.42
CA THR A 76 -10.25 0.23 -0.62
C THR A 76 -10.19 -1.29 -0.46
N SER A 77 -8.99 -1.86 -0.58
CA SER A 77 -8.80 -3.30 -0.60
C SER A 77 -8.99 -3.95 0.76
N THR A 78 -9.57 -5.14 0.74
CA THR A 78 -9.61 -6.07 1.87
C THR A 78 -9.12 -7.44 1.41
N VAL A 79 -8.58 -8.21 2.33
CA VAL A 79 -8.21 -9.60 2.14
C VAL A 79 -8.95 -10.42 3.19
N GLN A 80 -9.77 -11.37 2.75
CA GLN A 80 -10.43 -12.27 3.70
C GLN A 80 -9.44 -13.36 4.11
N VAL A 81 -9.17 -13.46 5.41
CA VAL A 81 -8.26 -14.46 5.97
C VAL A 81 -9.09 -15.52 6.68
N SER A 82 -9.08 -16.74 6.14
CA SER A 82 -9.67 -17.91 6.78
C SER A 82 -8.58 -18.93 7.13
N LEU A 83 -8.81 -19.78 8.13
CA LEU A 83 -7.90 -20.89 8.44
C LEU A 83 -8.56 -22.18 7.95
N ASP A 84 -7.79 -23.02 7.27
CA ASP A 84 -8.26 -24.36 6.92
C ASP A 84 -8.26 -25.31 8.15
N GLY A 85 -8.70 -26.55 7.95
CA GLY A 85 -8.76 -27.56 9.01
C GLY A 85 -7.41 -27.92 9.66
N ALA A 86 -6.28 -27.52 9.05
CA ALA A 86 -4.93 -27.70 9.57
C ALA A 86 -4.35 -26.41 10.18
N GLY A 87 -5.11 -25.31 10.20
CA GLY A 87 -4.67 -24.00 10.69
C GLY A 87 -3.82 -23.22 9.69
N VAL A 88 -3.82 -23.60 8.40
CA VAL A 88 -3.12 -22.85 7.35
C VAL A 88 -3.99 -21.69 6.88
N PRO A 89 -3.46 -20.46 6.81
CA PRO A 89 -4.22 -19.31 6.36
C PRO A 89 -4.45 -19.35 4.84
N GLN A 90 -5.72 -19.17 4.45
CA GLN A 90 -6.18 -18.95 3.10
C GLN A 90 -6.59 -17.48 2.93
N TYR A 91 -6.11 -16.88 1.84
CA TYR A 91 -6.30 -15.47 1.54
C TYR A 91 -7.14 -15.31 0.27
N ASP A 92 -8.26 -14.61 0.38
CA ASP A 92 -9.01 -14.15 -0.77
C ASP A 92 -8.74 -12.65 -0.97
N ILE A 93 -7.93 -12.33 -1.98
CA ILE A 93 -7.48 -10.97 -2.27
C ILE A 93 -8.39 -10.35 -3.33
N VAL A 94 -9.31 -9.50 -2.87
CA VAL A 94 -10.29 -8.84 -3.74
C VAL A 94 -9.61 -8.06 -4.87
N GLU A 95 -10.05 -8.32 -6.11
CA GLU A 95 -9.59 -7.66 -7.34
C GLU A 95 -10.41 -6.41 -7.69
N GLY A 96 -9.85 -5.54 -8.53
CA GLY A 96 -10.53 -4.34 -9.03
C GLY A 96 -10.56 -3.20 -8.00
N VAL A 97 -9.64 -3.24 -7.04
CA VAL A 97 -9.54 -2.30 -5.90
C VAL A 97 -8.66 -1.10 -6.23
N ALA A 98 -8.60 -0.11 -5.33
CA ALA A 98 -7.91 1.15 -5.57
C ALA A 98 -6.44 0.99 -6.02
N TRP A 99 -5.66 0.14 -5.34
CA TRP A 99 -4.25 -0.07 -5.68
C TRP A 99 -4.04 -0.90 -6.97
N ASP A 100 -5.10 -1.46 -7.58
CA ASP A 100 -5.04 -2.03 -8.93
C ASP A 100 -5.08 -0.95 -10.02
N ASP A 101 -5.23 0.32 -9.69
CA ASP A 101 -5.33 1.40 -10.68
C ASP A 101 -4.45 2.61 -10.37
N LEU A 102 -3.20 2.36 -9.93
CA LEU A 102 -2.22 3.42 -9.67
C LEU A 102 -1.96 4.26 -10.92
N LYS A 103 -1.89 5.57 -10.72
CA LYS A 103 -1.59 6.55 -11.77
C LYS A 103 -0.24 7.19 -11.53
N TYR A 104 0.47 7.53 -12.60
CA TYR A 104 1.70 8.32 -12.51
C TYR A 104 1.33 9.81 -12.52
N ASP A 105 0.85 10.32 -11.38
CA ASP A 105 0.46 11.73 -11.20
C ASP A 105 1.64 12.59 -10.72
N ASP A 106 1.43 13.90 -10.58
CA ASP A 106 2.48 14.84 -10.18
C ASP A 106 3.04 14.55 -8.79
N ALA A 107 2.21 14.04 -7.86
CA ALA A 107 2.65 13.67 -6.52
C ALA A 107 3.58 12.45 -6.58
N PHE A 108 3.22 11.44 -7.37
CA PHE A 108 4.05 10.29 -7.65
C PHE A 108 5.37 10.70 -8.31
N ALA A 109 5.32 11.50 -9.37
CA ALA A 109 6.50 11.96 -10.12
C ALA A 109 7.48 12.71 -9.21
N ARG A 110 6.98 13.56 -8.31
CA ARG A 110 7.79 14.27 -7.33
C ARG A 110 8.50 13.31 -6.37
N ILE A 111 7.78 12.35 -5.78
CA ILE A 111 8.36 11.35 -4.87
C ILE A 111 9.39 10.50 -5.62
N ALA A 112 9.09 10.06 -6.85
CA ALA A 112 10.01 9.30 -7.69
C ALA A 112 11.30 10.07 -7.98
N SER A 113 11.20 11.39 -8.24
CA SER A 113 12.38 12.24 -8.48
C SER A 113 13.29 12.41 -7.27
N GLU A 114 12.77 12.17 -6.06
CA GLU A 114 13.47 12.27 -4.78
C GLU A 114 13.72 10.90 -4.13
N CYS A 115 13.40 9.82 -4.83
CA CYS A 115 13.52 8.43 -4.36
C CYS A 115 14.98 7.94 -4.43
N ALA A 116 15.55 7.58 -3.28
CA ALA A 116 16.88 6.95 -3.21
C ALA A 116 16.79 5.42 -3.35
N CYS A 117 15.71 4.82 -2.87
CA CYS A 117 15.47 3.38 -2.91
C CYS A 117 13.97 3.09 -2.97
N VAL A 118 13.57 2.08 -3.74
CA VAL A 118 12.17 1.64 -3.85
C VAL A 118 12.07 0.13 -3.62
N CYS A 119 11.10 -0.30 -2.81
CA CYS A 119 10.70 -1.68 -2.65
C CYS A 119 9.28 -1.85 -3.21
N PHE A 120 9.10 -2.79 -4.14
CA PHE A 120 7.81 -3.13 -4.74
C PHE A 120 7.70 -4.64 -4.97
N GLY A 121 6.46 -5.14 -4.98
CA GLY A 121 6.14 -6.55 -5.14
C GLY A 121 5.49 -6.91 -6.47
N THR A 122 5.20 -8.20 -6.66
CA THR A 122 4.48 -8.70 -7.84
C THR A 122 2.97 -8.52 -7.75
N LEU A 123 2.40 -8.52 -6.53
CA LEU A 123 0.95 -8.44 -6.31
C LEU A 123 0.35 -7.16 -6.89
N ALA A 124 0.90 -5.99 -6.54
CA ALA A 124 0.49 -4.70 -7.09
C ALA A 124 0.71 -4.58 -8.62
N GLN A 125 1.45 -5.51 -9.24
CA GLN A 125 1.64 -5.58 -10.69
C GLN A 125 0.65 -6.52 -11.39
N ARG A 126 -0.35 -7.09 -10.69
CA ARG A 126 -1.35 -7.96 -11.34
C ARG A 126 -2.17 -7.22 -12.39
N SER A 127 -2.55 -5.97 -12.11
CA SER A 127 -3.26 -5.11 -13.06
C SER A 127 -2.28 -4.44 -14.04
N ALA A 128 -2.74 -4.18 -15.27
CA ALA A 128 -1.92 -3.48 -16.26
C ALA A 128 -1.63 -2.02 -15.86
N ALA A 129 -2.62 -1.32 -15.29
CA ALA A 129 -2.48 0.08 -14.88
C ALA A 129 -1.38 0.24 -13.82
N SER A 130 -1.49 -0.48 -12.70
CA SER A 130 -0.49 -0.39 -11.63
C SER A 130 0.87 -0.92 -12.06
N ARG A 131 0.91 -2.00 -12.85
CA ARG A 131 2.19 -2.51 -13.40
C ARG A 131 2.91 -1.48 -14.26
N SER A 132 2.19 -0.76 -15.12
CA SER A 132 2.78 0.30 -15.94
C SER A 132 3.25 1.47 -15.07
N CYS A 133 2.48 1.87 -14.07
CA CYS A 133 2.86 2.94 -13.14
C CYS A 133 4.11 2.59 -12.32
N ILE A 134 4.22 1.36 -11.81
CA ILE A 134 5.33 0.91 -10.97
C ILE A 134 6.65 0.81 -11.76
N ARG A 135 6.59 0.57 -13.07
CA ARG A 135 7.76 0.38 -13.93
C ARG A 135 8.19 1.64 -14.69
N ALA A 136 7.53 2.76 -14.46
CA ALA A 136 7.78 4.04 -15.13
C ALA A 136 9.02 4.76 -14.58
#